data_AF-B3MXP1-F1
#
_entry.id   AF-B3MXP1-F1
#
_cell.length_a   1.000
_cell.length_b   1.000
_cell.length_c   1.000
_cell.angle_alpha   90.00
_cell.angle_beta   90.00
_cell.angle_gamma   90.00
#
_symmetry.space_group_name_H-M   'P 1'
#
loop_
_entity.id
_entity.type
_entity.pdbx_description
1 polymer ?
#
loop_
_entity_poly.entity_id
_entity_poly.type
_entity_poly.pdbx_seq_one_letter_code
_entity_poly.pdbx_strand_id
1 'polypeptide(L)'
;MSRLLIKPATATVSATLQQQQNQLRQQQLVIRRWRAFLHNNNNANNAAAIAAKSTRQQRIQTALLAANSSHSPLDARRSIATSPKMPSNDKSLNLDNINPNFIAMEYAVRGPLVIRAGEIEKELEKGAKKPFDQVIRANIGDCHAMGQQPLTFLRQLLALTFETRLLNSPDYPEDVKKRACAILEGCQGKSVGSYTDSAGLEVVRRQVAAFIEKRDGGIPSKWEDIYLTAGASPGIKTILSLVK
;
A
#
# COMPACT_ATOMS: atom_id res chain seq x y z
N MET A 1 68.93 -24.21 17.41
CA MET A 1 68.42 -24.78 16.14
C MET A 1 67.13 -24.06 15.77
N SER A 2 67.22 -23.24 14.73
CA SER A 2 66.20 -22.31 14.25
C SER A 2 65.00 -23.03 13.61
N ARG A 3 63.78 -22.60 13.92
CA ARG A 3 62.59 -22.90 13.10
C ARG A 3 61.92 -21.60 12.67
N LEU A 4 61.68 -21.54 11.36
CA LEU A 4 61.25 -20.41 10.55
C LEU A 4 59.96 -19.73 11.05
N LEU A 5 60.03 -18.41 11.17
CA LEU A 5 58.89 -17.49 11.12
C LEU A 5 58.52 -17.25 9.65
N ILE A 6 57.37 -17.75 9.21
CA ILE A 6 56.75 -17.36 7.93
C ILE A 6 55.93 -16.08 8.21
N LYS A 7 56.36 -14.96 7.63
CA LYS A 7 55.56 -13.72 7.61
C LYS A 7 54.36 -13.88 6.67
N PRO A 8 53.14 -13.46 7.05
CA PRO A 8 52.03 -13.38 6.10
C PRO A 8 52.22 -12.18 5.18
N ALA A 9 52.27 -12.44 3.88
CA ALA A 9 52.18 -11.41 2.85
C ALA A 9 50.76 -10.83 2.82
N THR A 10 50.72 -9.50 2.82
CA THR A 10 49.60 -8.60 2.44
C THR A 10 48.42 -9.27 1.73
N ALA A 11 47.30 -9.40 2.43
CA ALA A 11 45.97 -9.65 1.86
C ALA A 11 45.02 -8.52 2.28
N THR A 12 45.34 -7.30 1.85
CA THR A 12 44.44 -6.13 1.99
C THR A 12 43.87 -5.78 0.62
N VAL A 13 43.31 -6.76 -0.06
CA VAL A 13 42.42 -6.56 -1.20
C VAL A 13 41.12 -7.27 -0.89
N SER A 14 40.02 -6.53 -1.05
CA SER A 14 38.64 -7.01 -1.21
C SER A 14 37.78 -7.36 0.00
N ALA A 15 37.72 -6.50 1.02
CA ALA A 15 36.44 -6.32 1.73
C ALA A 15 35.53 -5.34 0.96
N THR A 16 36.07 -4.19 0.60
CA THR A 16 35.36 -3.09 -0.09
C THR A 16 34.99 -3.44 -1.54
N LEU A 17 35.92 -4.05 -2.29
CA LEU A 17 35.64 -4.51 -3.66
C LEU A 17 34.58 -5.62 -3.69
N GLN A 18 34.55 -6.49 -2.69
CA GLN A 18 33.56 -7.57 -2.59
C GLN A 18 32.18 -7.03 -2.22
N GLN A 19 32.13 -6.02 -1.35
CA GLN A 19 30.90 -5.29 -1.03
C GLN A 19 30.35 -4.54 -2.25
N GLN A 20 31.23 -3.90 -3.03
CA GLN A 20 30.86 -3.18 -4.25
C GLN A 20 30.39 -4.14 -5.36
N GLN A 21 31.04 -5.29 -5.53
CA GLN A 21 30.59 -6.35 -6.45
C GLN A 21 29.26 -6.98 -6.03
N ASN A 22 29.00 -7.10 -4.72
CA ASN A 22 27.71 -7.55 -4.22
C ASN A 22 26.60 -6.51 -4.46
N GLN A 23 26.89 -5.22 -4.27
CA GLN A 23 25.97 -4.13 -4.61
C GLN A 23 25.64 -4.11 -6.11
N LEU A 24 26.66 -4.25 -6.98
CA LEU A 24 26.47 -4.30 -8.43
C LEU A 24 25.69 -5.54 -8.87
N ARG A 25 25.91 -6.71 -8.25
CA ARG A 25 25.10 -7.91 -8.50
C ARG A 25 23.66 -7.74 -8.05
N GLN A 26 23.42 -7.13 -6.90
CA GLN A 26 22.05 -6.83 -6.43
C GLN A 26 21.34 -5.86 -7.37
N GLN A 27 22.01 -4.78 -7.80
CA GLN A 27 21.46 -3.85 -8.79
C GLN A 27 21.14 -4.54 -10.12
N GLN A 28 22.03 -5.40 -10.62
CA GLN A 28 21.78 -6.17 -11.84
C GLN A 28 20.63 -7.16 -11.71
N LEU A 29 20.47 -7.81 -10.56
CA LEU A 29 19.35 -8.71 -10.27
C LEU A 29 18.01 -7.95 -10.21
N VAL A 30 17.99 -6.77 -9.57
CA VAL A 30 16.82 -5.88 -9.53
C VAL A 30 16.43 -5.42 -10.93
N ILE A 31 17.40 -4.99 -11.75
CA ILE A 31 17.15 -4.58 -13.16
C ILE A 31 16.60 -5.73 -13.99
N ARG A 32 17.15 -6.95 -13.86
CA ARG A 32 16.64 -8.14 -14.57
C ARG A 32 15.21 -8.50 -14.13
N ARG A 33 14.91 -8.33 -12.85
CA ARG A 33 13.61 -8.64 -12.23
C ARG A 33 12.49 -7.66 -12.65
N TRP A 34 12.79 -6.38 -12.79
CA TRP A 34 11.85 -5.39 -13.33
C TRP A 34 11.61 -5.56 -14.84
N ARG A 35 12.67 -5.90 -15.60
CA ARG A 35 12.51 -6.21 -17.03
C ARG A 35 11.58 -7.41 -17.26
N ALA A 36 11.68 -8.47 -16.47
CA ALA A 36 10.79 -9.63 -16.58
C ALA A 36 9.32 -9.27 -16.27
N PHE A 37 9.06 -8.47 -15.22
CA PHE A 37 7.72 -8.01 -14.87
C PHE A 37 7.08 -7.16 -15.99
N LEU A 38 7.84 -6.25 -16.61
CA LEU A 38 7.34 -5.40 -17.70
C LEU A 38 7.08 -6.17 -19.00
N HIS A 39 7.91 -7.16 -19.34
CA HIS A 39 7.65 -8.00 -20.51
C HIS A 39 6.36 -8.81 -20.32
N ASN A 40 6.09 -9.30 -19.11
CA ASN A 40 4.86 -10.06 -18.83
C ASN A 40 3.61 -9.16 -18.89
N ASN A 41 3.71 -7.92 -18.41
CA ASN A 41 2.60 -6.96 -18.44
C ASN A 41 2.34 -6.42 -19.86
N ASN A 42 3.38 -6.19 -20.66
CA ASN A 42 3.24 -5.76 -22.05
C ASN A 42 2.63 -6.84 -22.96
N ASN A 43 2.92 -8.13 -22.73
CA ASN A 43 2.25 -9.21 -23.46
C ASN A 43 0.77 -9.33 -23.12
N ALA A 44 0.39 -9.17 -21.85
CA ALA A 44 -1.01 -9.16 -21.42
C ALA A 44 -1.77 -7.95 -21.99
N ASN A 45 -1.15 -6.76 -21.98
CA ASN A 45 -1.74 -5.54 -22.52
C ASN A 45 -1.82 -5.54 -24.06
N ASN A 46 -0.87 -6.16 -24.77
CA ASN A 46 -0.94 -6.31 -26.23
C ASN A 46 -2.07 -7.26 -26.64
N ALA A 47 -2.30 -8.36 -25.92
CA ALA A 47 -3.44 -9.24 -26.16
C ALA A 47 -4.79 -8.51 -25.92
N ALA A 48 -4.89 -7.71 -24.86
CA ALA A 48 -6.08 -6.91 -24.57
C ALA A 48 -6.29 -5.75 -25.58
N ALA A 49 -5.21 -5.11 -26.04
CA ALA A 49 -5.28 -4.03 -27.02
C ALA A 49 -5.65 -4.51 -28.43
N ILE A 50 -5.24 -5.72 -28.81
CA ILE A 50 -5.65 -6.35 -30.08
C ILE A 50 -7.15 -6.68 -30.04
N ALA A 51 -7.66 -7.18 -28.90
CA ALA A 51 -9.09 -7.42 -28.70
C ALA A 51 -9.91 -6.11 -28.71
N ALA A 52 -9.41 -5.03 -28.09
CA ALA A 52 -10.10 -3.74 -28.02
C ALA A 52 -10.11 -2.97 -29.36
N LYS A 53 -9.10 -3.15 -30.22
CA LYS A 53 -9.06 -2.54 -31.57
C LYS A 53 -10.12 -3.14 -32.49
N SER A 54 -10.44 -4.42 -32.36
CA SER A 54 -11.54 -5.09 -33.09
C SER A 54 -12.91 -4.46 -32.77
N THR A 55 -13.12 -4.03 -31.53
CA THR A 55 -14.42 -3.49 -31.07
C THR A 55 -14.57 -1.99 -31.36
N ARG A 56 -13.47 -1.24 -31.49
CA ARG A 56 -13.49 0.22 -31.68
C ARG A 56 -13.71 0.66 -33.14
N GLN A 57 -13.35 -0.18 -34.13
CA GLN A 57 -13.56 0.14 -35.55
C GLN A 57 -15.03 0.19 -35.98
N GLN A 58 -15.98 -0.30 -35.17
CA GLN A 58 -17.42 -0.19 -35.45
C GLN A 58 -18.11 1.04 -34.84
N ARG A 59 -17.41 1.91 -34.09
CA ARG A 59 -18.06 3.01 -33.32
C ARG A 59 -17.62 4.44 -33.66
N ILE A 60 -16.69 4.65 -34.60
CA ILE A 60 -16.24 6.00 -34.99
C ILE A 60 -16.83 6.37 -36.35
N GLN A 61 -18.14 6.54 -36.38
CA GLN A 61 -18.83 7.23 -37.48
C GLN A 61 -20.03 8.03 -36.97
N THR A 62 -19.93 8.75 -35.83
CA THR A 62 -21.03 9.63 -35.36
C THR A 62 -20.69 10.70 -34.29
N ALA A 63 -19.51 11.34 -34.31
CA ALA A 63 -19.31 12.53 -33.45
C ALA A 63 -18.14 13.42 -33.89
N LEU A 64 -18.35 14.19 -34.95
CA LEU A 64 -17.61 15.43 -35.21
C LEU A 64 -18.67 16.51 -35.38
N LEU A 65 -18.88 17.32 -34.34
CA LEU A 65 -19.45 18.69 -34.38
C LEU A 65 -19.56 19.20 -32.93
N ALA A 66 -19.14 20.46 -32.72
CA ALA A 66 -19.08 21.26 -31.48
C ALA A 66 -17.84 21.02 -30.59
N ALA A 67 -17.07 22.02 -30.14
CA ALA A 67 -17.13 23.47 -30.32
C ALA A 67 -15.75 24.08 -29.99
N ASN A 68 -15.41 25.17 -30.71
CA ASN A 68 -14.29 26.07 -30.45
C ASN A 68 -14.71 27.19 -29.50
N SER A 69 -13.90 27.45 -28.46
CA SER A 69 -13.62 28.76 -27.83
C SER A 69 -12.63 28.49 -26.66
N SER A 70 -11.61 29.30 -26.36
CA SER A 70 -11.59 30.74 -26.52
C SER A 70 -11.52 31.50 -25.20
N HIS A 71 -10.51 31.34 -24.32
CA HIS A 71 -9.92 32.39 -23.45
C HIS A 71 -9.04 31.83 -22.30
N SER A 72 -7.89 32.49 -22.09
CA SER A 72 -7.04 32.40 -20.90
C SER A 72 -6.57 33.82 -20.55
N PRO A 73 -6.48 34.16 -19.26
CA PRO A 73 -5.23 34.77 -18.80
C PRO A 73 -4.86 34.31 -17.39
N LEU A 74 -3.56 34.16 -17.12
CA LEU A 74 -2.85 34.58 -15.90
C LEU A 74 -1.44 33.99 -15.93
N ASP A 75 -0.52 34.82 -16.42
CA ASP A 75 0.92 34.66 -16.31
C ASP A 75 1.37 34.84 -14.85
N ALA A 76 1.85 33.76 -14.23
CA ALA A 76 2.64 33.82 -13.00
C ALA A 76 4.01 33.20 -13.28
N ARG A 77 4.97 34.05 -13.67
CA ARG A 77 6.39 33.69 -13.78
C ARG A 77 6.93 33.32 -12.39
N ARG A 78 7.05 32.03 -12.10
CA ARG A 78 7.90 31.51 -11.03
C ARG A 78 9.11 30.83 -11.67
N SER A 79 10.27 31.45 -11.52
CA SER A 79 11.56 30.89 -11.95
C SER A 79 11.90 29.67 -11.10
N ILE A 80 11.73 28.48 -11.69
CA ILE A 80 12.29 27.24 -11.16
C ILE A 80 13.66 27.06 -11.81
N ALA A 81 14.70 27.06 -10.96
CA ALA A 81 16.06 26.77 -11.35
C ALA A 81 16.13 25.47 -12.17
N THR A 82 16.78 25.55 -13.33
CA THR A 82 16.95 24.45 -14.28
C THR A 82 17.85 23.37 -13.71
N SER A 83 17.26 22.26 -13.26
CA SER A 83 17.96 20.97 -13.13
C SER A 83 18.17 20.34 -14.52
N PRO A 84 19.20 19.49 -14.70
CA PRO A 84 19.73 19.15 -16.01
C PRO A 84 18.80 18.22 -16.80
N LYS A 85 18.58 18.58 -18.07
CA LYS A 85 18.18 17.76 -19.22
C LYS A 85 17.11 16.68 -18.94
N MET A 86 15.84 17.05 -19.14
CA MET A 86 14.72 16.11 -19.27
C MET A 86 15.03 15.05 -20.36
N PRO A 87 14.85 13.74 -20.11
CA PRO A 87 14.96 12.73 -21.14
C PRO A 87 13.81 12.89 -22.14
N SER A 88 14.02 12.35 -23.34
CA SER A 88 13.16 12.38 -24.53
C SER A 88 11.66 12.57 -24.25
N ASN A 89 11.05 13.45 -25.05
CA ASN A 89 9.63 13.81 -25.07
C ASN A 89 8.73 12.64 -25.54
N ASP A 90 8.92 11.46 -24.96
CA ASP A 90 8.02 10.33 -25.12
C ASP A 90 6.71 10.71 -24.43
N LYS A 91 5.65 10.81 -25.22
CA LYS A 91 4.29 11.10 -24.76
C LYS A 91 3.68 9.97 -23.90
N SER A 92 4.49 8.99 -23.49
CA SER A 92 4.10 7.80 -22.74
C SER A 92 5.04 7.57 -21.55
N LEU A 93 4.46 7.19 -20.41
CA LEU A 93 5.20 6.79 -19.22
C LEU A 93 6.03 5.53 -19.48
N ASN A 94 7.30 5.52 -19.08
CA ASN A 94 8.25 4.41 -19.15
C ASN A 94 9.14 4.40 -17.89
N LEU A 95 9.96 3.35 -17.70
CA LEU A 95 10.83 3.27 -16.51
C LEU A 95 11.85 4.40 -16.41
N ASP A 96 12.27 4.96 -17.54
CA ASP A 96 13.32 5.98 -17.58
C ASP A 96 12.77 7.38 -17.24
N ASN A 97 11.43 7.56 -17.30
CA ASN A 97 10.76 8.84 -17.05
C ASN A 97 9.82 8.86 -15.83
N ILE A 98 9.74 7.78 -15.05
CA ILE A 98 8.99 7.75 -13.78
C ILE A 98 9.89 8.17 -12.60
N ASN A 99 9.26 8.52 -11.47
CA ASN A 99 9.98 8.95 -10.26
C ASN A 99 11.01 7.90 -9.82
N PRO A 100 12.32 8.22 -9.75
CA PRO A 100 13.35 7.24 -9.39
C PRO A 100 13.18 6.65 -7.99
N ASN A 101 12.55 7.39 -7.05
CA ASN A 101 12.23 6.87 -5.73
C ASN A 101 11.23 5.71 -5.80
N PHE A 102 10.31 5.72 -6.79
CA PHE A 102 9.37 4.62 -7.01
C PHE A 102 10.07 3.38 -7.58
N ILE A 103 11.11 3.58 -8.40
CA ILE A 103 11.93 2.49 -8.95
C ILE A 103 12.79 1.85 -7.86
N ALA A 104 13.38 2.68 -7.00
CA ALA A 104 14.25 2.25 -5.90
C ALA A 104 13.46 1.63 -4.73
N MET A 105 12.19 1.98 -4.55
CA MET A 105 11.37 1.50 -3.44
C MET A 105 11.13 -0.02 -3.54
N GLU A 106 11.44 -0.74 -2.46
CA GLU A 106 11.16 -2.16 -2.33
C GLU A 106 10.12 -2.45 -1.24
N TYR A 107 9.14 -3.28 -1.55
CA TYR A 107 8.14 -3.76 -0.59
C TYR A 107 8.12 -5.30 -0.56
N ALA A 108 9.01 -5.86 0.26
CA ALA A 108 9.32 -7.29 0.26
C ALA A 108 8.14 -8.19 0.71
N VAL A 109 7.20 -7.67 1.51
CA VAL A 109 6.04 -8.41 2.04
C VAL A 109 5.13 -8.95 0.93
N ARG A 110 5.16 -8.36 -0.27
CA ARG A 110 4.46 -8.85 -1.47
C ARG A 110 5.42 -9.05 -2.65
N GLY A 111 6.63 -9.51 -2.35
CA GLY A 111 7.71 -9.74 -3.32
C GLY A 111 7.63 -11.06 -4.10
N PRO A 112 8.74 -11.53 -4.71
CA PRO A 112 8.76 -12.66 -5.64
C PRO A 112 8.43 -13.97 -4.98
N LEU A 113 8.76 -14.12 -3.70
CA LEU A 113 8.38 -15.30 -2.93
C LEU A 113 6.85 -15.43 -2.85
N VAL A 114 6.14 -14.32 -2.66
CA VAL A 114 4.67 -14.31 -2.61
C VAL A 114 4.07 -14.59 -3.99
N ILE A 115 4.68 -14.04 -5.05
CA ILE A 115 4.29 -14.32 -6.44
C ILE A 115 4.46 -15.81 -6.75
N ARG A 116 5.65 -16.37 -6.46
CA ARG A 116 5.94 -17.78 -6.71
C ARG A 116 5.05 -18.70 -5.88
N ALA A 117 4.79 -18.34 -4.62
CA ALA A 117 3.84 -19.07 -3.79
C ALA A 117 2.42 -19.11 -4.42
N GLY A 118 1.97 -18.01 -5.06
CA GLY A 118 0.69 -17.98 -5.78
C GLY A 118 0.70 -18.80 -7.07
N GLU A 119 1.82 -18.89 -7.76
CA GLU A 119 1.97 -19.81 -8.89
C GLU A 119 1.91 -21.27 -8.43
N ILE A 120 2.56 -21.60 -7.31
CA ILE A 120 2.56 -22.95 -6.73
C ILE A 120 1.14 -23.35 -6.29
N GLU A 121 0.37 -22.46 -5.67
CA GLU A 121 -1.04 -22.69 -5.34
C GLU A 121 -1.84 -23.10 -6.60
N LYS A 122 -1.69 -22.35 -7.70
CA LYS A 122 -2.35 -22.65 -8.98
C LYS A 122 -1.85 -23.95 -9.63
N GLU A 123 -0.57 -24.29 -9.44
CA GLU A 123 -0.02 -25.57 -9.90
C GLU A 123 -0.66 -26.74 -9.13
N LEU A 124 -0.78 -26.62 -7.80
CA LEU A 124 -1.42 -27.62 -6.94
C LEU A 124 -2.90 -27.80 -7.28
N GLU A 125 -3.64 -26.72 -7.51
CA GLU A 125 -5.04 -26.74 -7.97
C GLU A 125 -5.23 -27.51 -9.29
N LYS A 126 -4.23 -27.46 -10.17
CA LYS A 126 -4.20 -28.21 -11.45
C LYS A 126 -3.74 -29.66 -11.30
N GLY A 127 -3.47 -30.11 -10.08
CA GLY A 127 -3.04 -31.49 -9.79
C GLY A 127 -1.54 -31.74 -9.97
N ALA A 128 -0.70 -30.69 -9.99
CA ALA A 128 0.74 -30.88 -10.03
C ALA A 128 1.24 -31.58 -8.75
N LYS A 129 2.04 -32.64 -8.88
CA LYS A 129 2.65 -33.31 -7.73
C LYS A 129 3.82 -32.48 -7.20
N LYS A 130 3.75 -32.08 -5.93
CA LYS A 130 4.80 -31.41 -5.15
C LYS A 130 5.05 -32.20 -3.86
N PRO A 131 6.17 -31.99 -3.15
CA PRO A 131 6.43 -32.64 -1.86
C PRO A 131 5.53 -32.16 -0.70
N PHE A 132 4.51 -31.36 -1.00
CA PHE A 132 3.51 -30.81 -0.08
C PHE A 132 2.20 -30.65 -0.85
N ASP A 133 1.09 -30.61 -0.13
CA ASP A 133 -0.28 -30.53 -0.65
C ASP A 133 -0.84 -29.11 -0.67
N GLN A 134 -0.29 -28.21 0.15
CA GLN A 134 -0.75 -26.82 0.26
C GLN A 134 0.40 -25.83 0.51
N VAL A 135 0.13 -24.56 0.23
CA VAL A 135 1.00 -23.44 0.56
C VAL A 135 0.45 -22.73 1.79
N ILE A 136 1.27 -22.61 2.84
CA ILE A 136 0.92 -21.87 4.06
C ILE A 136 1.51 -20.45 3.97
N ARG A 137 0.63 -19.43 4.00
CA ARG A 137 1.00 -18.01 3.90
C ARG A 137 1.44 -17.46 5.26
N ALA A 138 2.68 -17.74 5.66
CA ALA A 138 3.29 -17.21 6.88
C ALA A 138 4.04 -15.87 6.70
N ASN A 139 3.77 -15.13 5.61
CA ASN A 139 4.50 -13.93 5.22
C ASN A 139 3.81 -12.61 5.60
N ILE A 140 2.55 -12.65 6.03
CA ILE A 140 1.76 -11.47 6.40
C ILE A 140 0.96 -11.75 7.68
N GLY A 141 0.86 -10.75 8.56
CA GLY A 141 0.03 -10.81 9.77
C GLY A 141 -1.46 -10.65 9.46
N ASP A 142 -2.04 -11.54 8.67
CA ASP A 142 -3.48 -11.60 8.41
C ASP A 142 -4.14 -12.65 9.30
N CYS A 143 -4.45 -12.26 10.54
CA CYS A 143 -4.93 -13.19 11.55
C CYS A 143 -6.24 -13.87 11.15
N HIS A 144 -7.15 -13.15 10.47
CA HIS A 144 -8.42 -13.73 10.03
C HIS A 144 -8.23 -14.73 8.90
N ALA A 145 -7.33 -14.45 7.94
CA ALA A 145 -6.97 -15.44 6.91
C ALA A 145 -6.35 -16.71 7.53
N MET A 146 -5.69 -16.57 8.69
CA MET A 146 -5.13 -17.69 9.47
C MET A 146 -6.11 -18.30 10.49
N GLY A 147 -7.40 -18.00 10.38
CA GLY A 147 -8.46 -18.68 11.15
C GLY A 147 -8.84 -18.03 12.49
N GLN A 148 -8.26 -16.88 12.85
CA GLN A 148 -8.68 -16.14 14.03
C GLN A 148 -10.16 -15.76 13.88
N GLN A 149 -10.99 -16.16 14.86
CA GLN A 149 -12.40 -15.83 14.86
C GLN A 149 -12.60 -14.33 15.13
N PRO A 150 -13.44 -13.65 14.34
CA PRO A 150 -13.77 -12.25 14.59
C PRO A 150 -14.44 -12.04 15.97
N LEU A 151 -14.15 -10.92 16.61
CA LEU A 151 -14.77 -10.58 17.89
C LEU A 151 -16.24 -10.21 17.72
N THR A 152 -17.13 -10.90 18.45
CA THR A 152 -18.59 -10.73 18.39
C THR A 152 -19.03 -9.29 18.67
N PHE A 153 -18.50 -8.68 19.74
CA PHE A 153 -18.83 -7.30 20.11
C PHE A 153 -18.57 -6.31 18.97
N LEU A 154 -17.41 -6.42 18.29
CA LEU A 154 -17.06 -5.51 17.19
C LEU A 154 -17.98 -5.71 15.99
N ARG A 155 -18.33 -6.95 15.66
CA ARG A 155 -19.25 -7.27 14.56
C ARG A 155 -20.64 -6.70 14.81
N GLN A 156 -21.15 -6.90 16.02
CA GLN A 156 -22.46 -6.40 16.42
C GLN A 156 -22.48 -4.87 16.42
N LEU A 157 -21.45 -4.22 16.96
CA LEU A 157 -21.31 -2.77 16.94
C LEU A 157 -21.34 -2.22 15.52
N LEU A 158 -20.54 -2.78 14.61
CA LEU A 158 -20.55 -2.37 13.21
C LEU A 158 -21.94 -2.55 12.60
N ALA A 159 -22.56 -3.72 12.75
CA ALA A 159 -23.91 -3.98 12.22
C ALA A 159 -24.93 -2.93 12.67
N LEU A 160 -24.97 -2.57 13.95
CA LEU A 160 -25.88 -1.56 14.50
C LEU A 160 -25.60 -0.14 13.97
N THR A 161 -24.34 0.17 13.63
CA THR A 161 -23.99 1.48 13.04
C THR A 161 -24.33 1.59 11.56
N PHE A 162 -24.38 0.47 10.82
CA PHE A 162 -24.74 0.42 9.41
C PHE A 162 -26.25 0.20 9.18
N GLU A 163 -26.92 -0.50 10.08
CA GLU A 163 -28.35 -0.81 10.01
C GLU A 163 -29.03 -0.45 11.34
N THR A 164 -29.45 0.81 11.44
CA THR A 164 -29.98 1.38 12.69
C THR A 164 -31.35 0.81 13.09
N ARG A 165 -32.09 0.16 12.18
CA ARG A 165 -33.36 -0.53 12.52
C ARG A 165 -33.13 -1.65 13.54
N LEU A 166 -31.92 -2.23 13.58
CA LEU A 166 -31.55 -3.30 14.49
C LEU A 166 -31.30 -2.84 15.93
N LEU A 167 -31.23 -1.52 16.20
CA LEU A 167 -31.08 -1.01 17.57
C LEU A 167 -32.25 -1.44 18.49
N ASN A 168 -33.43 -1.65 17.90
CA ASN A 168 -34.62 -2.10 18.64
C ASN A 168 -34.72 -3.62 18.74
N SER A 169 -33.83 -4.39 18.10
CA SER A 169 -33.87 -5.85 18.16
C SER A 169 -33.46 -6.35 19.56
N PRO A 170 -34.15 -7.36 20.12
CA PRO A 170 -33.75 -8.01 21.37
C PRO A 170 -32.47 -8.87 21.23
N ASP A 171 -32.01 -9.15 20.00
CA ASP A 171 -30.86 -10.02 19.73
C ASP A 171 -29.51 -9.38 20.07
N TYR A 172 -29.51 -8.06 20.29
CA TYR A 172 -28.30 -7.28 20.54
C TYR A 172 -28.18 -6.88 22.02
N PRO A 173 -27.02 -7.10 22.66
CA PRO A 173 -26.75 -6.64 24.01
C PRO A 173 -26.86 -5.11 24.16
N GLU A 174 -27.28 -4.68 25.35
CA GLU A 174 -27.54 -3.25 25.62
C GLU A 174 -26.27 -2.40 25.61
N ASP A 175 -25.14 -2.96 26.03
CA ASP A 175 -23.84 -2.29 26.00
C ASP A 175 -23.37 -2.01 24.55
N VAL A 176 -23.64 -2.93 23.62
CA VAL A 176 -23.35 -2.74 22.20
C VAL A 176 -24.25 -1.65 21.61
N LYS A 177 -25.55 -1.68 21.90
CA LYS A 177 -26.52 -0.65 21.46
C LYS A 177 -26.11 0.73 21.94
N LYS A 178 -25.80 0.86 23.24
CA LYS A 178 -25.32 2.11 23.83
C LYS A 178 -24.07 2.62 23.12
N ARG A 179 -23.12 1.72 22.78
CA ARG A 179 -21.90 2.11 22.07
C ARG A 179 -22.18 2.53 20.62
N ALA A 180 -23.10 1.85 19.93
CA ALA A 180 -23.52 2.21 18.58
C ALA A 180 -24.20 3.59 18.56
N CYS A 181 -25.13 3.84 19.48
CA CYS A 181 -25.80 5.14 19.61
C CYS A 181 -24.80 6.27 19.86
N ALA A 182 -23.83 6.09 20.78
CA ALA A 182 -22.81 7.09 21.06
C ALA A 182 -21.93 7.43 19.83
N ILE A 183 -21.64 6.44 18.98
CA ILE A 183 -20.91 6.68 17.71
C ILE A 183 -21.80 7.47 16.74
N LEU A 184 -23.05 7.03 16.55
CA LEU A 184 -24.00 7.67 15.64
C LEU A 184 -24.29 9.12 16.05
N GLU A 185 -24.42 9.41 17.34
CA GLU A 185 -24.60 10.77 17.88
C GLU A 185 -23.42 11.70 17.56
N GLY A 186 -22.20 11.16 17.47
CA GLY A 186 -21.03 11.92 17.03
C GLY A 186 -21.00 12.19 15.52
N CYS A 187 -21.78 11.46 14.73
CA CYS A 187 -21.84 11.62 13.27
C CYS A 187 -22.89 12.65 12.86
N GLN A 188 -22.59 13.45 11.83
CA GLN A 188 -23.56 14.38 11.28
C GLN A 188 -24.73 13.61 10.65
N GLY A 189 -25.96 14.03 10.96
CA GLY A 189 -27.17 13.32 10.51
C GLY A 189 -27.31 11.90 11.06
N LYS A 190 -26.58 11.55 12.13
CA LYS A 190 -26.58 10.21 12.73
C LYS A 190 -26.25 9.10 11.73
N SER A 191 -25.32 9.37 10.80
CA SER A 191 -24.94 8.43 9.75
C SER A 191 -23.43 8.25 9.71
N VAL A 192 -22.97 7.01 9.76
CA VAL A 192 -21.54 6.68 9.58
C VAL A 192 -21.04 6.93 8.15
N GLY A 193 -21.92 7.30 7.21
CA GLY A 193 -21.56 7.75 5.87
C GLY A 193 -21.22 9.25 5.79
N SER A 194 -21.45 10.03 6.85
CA SER A 194 -21.09 11.45 6.87
C SER A 194 -19.57 11.64 6.96
N TYR A 195 -19.05 12.72 6.39
CA TYR A 195 -17.68 13.14 6.67
C TYR A 195 -17.48 13.42 8.16
N THR A 196 -16.26 13.16 8.64
CA THR A 196 -15.82 13.55 9.98
C THR A 196 -14.91 14.77 9.89
N ASP A 197 -14.58 15.37 11.02
CA ASP A 197 -13.45 16.30 11.09
C ASP A 197 -12.16 15.66 10.57
N SER A 198 -11.21 16.48 10.13
CA SER A 198 -9.95 16.02 9.53
C SER A 198 -9.12 15.13 10.46
N ALA A 199 -9.19 15.34 11.78
CA ALA A 199 -8.52 14.50 12.77
C ALA A 199 -9.29 13.20 13.07
N GLY A 200 -10.52 13.08 12.57
CA GLY A 200 -11.44 11.98 12.82
C GLY A 200 -12.48 12.29 13.90
N LEU A 201 -13.43 11.36 14.04
CA LEU A 201 -14.57 11.46 14.91
C LEU A 201 -14.19 11.71 16.39
N GLU A 202 -14.65 12.82 16.97
CA GLU A 202 -14.26 13.24 18.33
C GLU A 202 -14.57 12.18 19.40
N VAL A 203 -15.78 11.59 19.38
CA VAL A 203 -16.16 10.57 20.37
C VAL A 203 -15.21 9.37 20.34
N VAL A 204 -14.68 9.01 19.18
CA VAL A 204 -13.68 7.94 19.05
C VAL A 204 -12.32 8.41 19.55
N ARG A 205 -11.88 9.63 19.21
CA ARG A 205 -10.62 10.19 19.70
C ARG A 205 -10.58 10.27 21.23
N ARG A 206 -11.65 10.70 21.88
CA ARG A 206 -11.78 10.70 23.35
C ARG A 206 -11.67 9.30 23.95
N GLN A 207 -12.27 8.30 23.31
CA GLN A 207 -12.16 6.91 23.75
C GLN A 207 -10.74 6.35 23.58
N VAL A 208 -10.02 6.74 22.52
CA VAL A 208 -8.61 6.36 22.33
C VAL A 208 -7.74 7.01 23.40
N ALA A 209 -7.95 8.29 23.72
CA ALA A 209 -7.23 8.97 24.81
C ALA A 209 -7.43 8.25 26.15
N ALA A 210 -8.69 7.96 26.52
CA ALA A 210 -9.00 7.22 27.74
C ALA A 210 -8.39 5.81 27.76
N PHE A 211 -8.34 5.14 26.60
CA PHE A 211 -7.67 3.84 26.46
C PHE A 211 -6.15 3.95 26.70
N ILE A 212 -5.50 4.96 26.11
CA ILE A 212 -4.05 5.21 26.28
C ILE A 212 -3.75 5.52 27.74
N GLU A 213 -4.50 6.42 28.36
CA GLU A 213 -4.33 6.78 29.77
C GLU A 213 -4.47 5.57 30.69
N LYS A 214 -5.50 4.74 30.47
CA LYS A 214 -5.68 3.50 31.23
C LYS A 214 -4.54 2.50 31.02
N ARG A 215 -4.09 2.31 29.77
CA ARG A 215 -2.99 1.42 29.41
C ARG A 215 -1.68 1.86 30.07
N ASP A 216 -1.46 3.17 30.15
CA ASP A 216 -0.21 3.78 30.60
C ASP A 216 -0.23 4.12 32.11
N GLY A 217 -1.15 3.52 32.87
CA GLY A 217 -1.17 3.63 34.34
C GLY A 217 -1.68 4.97 34.88
N GLY A 218 -2.54 5.67 34.15
CA GLY A 218 -3.11 6.96 34.53
C GLY A 218 -2.32 8.18 34.04
N ILE A 219 -1.32 7.98 33.17
CA ILE A 219 -0.62 9.09 32.51
C ILE A 219 -1.60 9.77 31.54
N PRO A 220 -1.90 11.08 31.70
CA PRO A 220 -2.92 11.75 30.89
C PRO A 220 -2.62 11.70 29.39
N SER A 221 -3.65 11.44 28.60
CA SER A 221 -3.61 11.52 27.14
C SER A 221 -4.65 12.52 26.64
N LYS A 222 -4.25 13.45 25.77
CA LYS A 222 -5.15 14.46 25.21
C LYS A 222 -5.74 13.96 23.91
N TRP A 223 -7.06 14.06 23.76
CA TRP A 223 -7.75 13.59 22.55
C TRP A 223 -7.52 14.52 21.35
N GLU A 224 -7.10 15.76 21.61
CA GLU A 224 -6.67 16.75 20.63
C GLU A 224 -5.37 16.34 19.92
N ASP A 225 -4.53 15.53 20.57
CA ASP A 225 -3.27 15.02 20.02
C ASP A 225 -3.47 13.71 19.23
N ILE A 226 -4.71 13.22 19.12
CA ILE A 226 -5.04 11.95 18.46
C ILE A 226 -5.59 12.20 17.07
N TYR A 227 -4.98 11.56 16.08
CA TYR A 227 -5.41 11.61 14.68
C TYR A 227 -5.79 10.21 14.21
N LEU A 228 -7.05 10.02 13.81
CA LEU A 228 -7.52 8.78 13.23
C LEU A 228 -7.05 8.68 11.78
N THR A 229 -6.59 7.50 11.38
CA THR A 229 -6.05 7.23 10.05
C THR A 229 -6.59 5.91 9.52
N ALA A 230 -6.57 5.72 8.20
CA ALA A 230 -6.97 4.47 7.55
C ALA A 230 -5.90 3.37 7.75
N GLY A 231 -5.73 2.94 9.00
CA GLY A 231 -4.62 2.11 9.45
C GLY A 231 -3.34 2.90 9.69
N ALA A 232 -2.32 2.24 10.24
CA ALA A 232 -1.07 2.89 10.62
C ALA A 232 -0.24 3.39 9.42
N SER A 233 -0.32 2.71 8.26
CA SER A 233 0.55 3.01 7.11
C SER A 233 0.36 4.42 6.54
N PRO A 234 -0.87 4.93 6.32
CA PRO A 234 -1.07 6.34 6.00
C PRO A 234 -0.50 7.31 7.05
N GLY A 235 -0.68 7.01 8.35
CA GLY A 235 -0.14 7.83 9.43
C GLY A 235 1.39 7.95 9.36
N ILE A 236 2.09 6.84 9.19
CA ILE A 236 3.55 6.82 9.03
C ILE A 236 3.97 7.64 7.80
N LYS A 237 3.30 7.46 6.66
CA LYS A 237 3.60 8.22 5.43
C LYS A 237 3.43 9.73 5.64
N THR A 238 2.35 10.15 6.31
CA THR A 238 2.10 11.56 6.61
C THR A 238 3.22 12.12 7.49
N ILE A 239 3.57 11.46 8.59
CA ILE A 239 4.64 11.92 9.47
C ILE A 239 5.99 11.98 8.74
N LEU A 240 6.35 10.94 7.98
CA LEU A 240 7.58 10.93 7.19
C LEU A 240 7.61 12.01 6.11
N SER A 241 6.46 12.42 5.57
CA SER A 241 6.41 13.52 4.60
C SER A 241 6.66 14.91 5.22
N LEU A 242 6.48 15.03 6.54
CA LEU A 242 6.71 16.27 7.28
C LEU A 242 8.16 16.43 7.72
N VAL A 243 8.87 15.31 7.96
CA VAL A 243 10.24 15.29 8.45
C VAL A 243 11.20 15.12 7.26
N LYS A 244 12.21 16.01 7.16
CA LYS A 244 13.25 15.94 6.13
C LYS A 244 14.37 14.98 6.51
#